data_AF-C1DHF6-F1
#
_entry.id   AF-C1DHF6-F1
#
_cell.length_a   1.000
_cell.length_b   1.000
_cell.length_c   1.000
_cell.angle_alpha   90.00
_cell.angle_beta   90.00
_cell.angle_gamma   90.00
#
_symmetry.space_group_name_H-M   'P 1'
#
loop_
_entity.id
_entity.type
_entity.pdbx_description
1 polymer ?
#
loop_
_entity_poly.entity_id
_entity_poly.type
_entity_poly.pdbx_seq_one_letter_code
_entity_poly.pdbx_strand_id
1 'polypeptide(L)'
;MDQAPSFTSFWSAQTPFVANFALQQLRLWVNTSPWFVDTDNAKWFDIPAERLHQIQSDYQREWYQLGLQLLSRKPFSFTDKRFASDNWSSPLFGSLAAYYLLNSRYMMELLEELKIEDEKPRQRLYYLVEQAIAASAPSNFFASNPDALEALVKSNGVSLFNGMLHLASDLKEGKLRQCDSGDFQVGRDVATTPGDIVFENELFQLIQYRPLSEKQYQRPLLIVPPSINKYYILDLRPENSLVRYALEQGHQVFLVSWRNFDASCAGKTWDNFIQDAAIKAIKVTRAISGGQPLNCVGFCIGGTLLSTALAVLEAQGSKDHISSLTLLATFLDYSDTGVINVFVDEQFVTQRERTIGGKGGPVGLFRGQDMGNTFSLLRPNELWWNYTVDKYLKGQKPRTLDMLFWNNDSTNLPGPMYCWYLRHTYLQNDLKSGDLECCGVRLDLSKIKAPTYLLGTQDDHIVPWRSAYNTSNLLSGKIRFVLGASGHIAGVINPPAQNKRHYWTNEQTPADPDIWMETAEKKPGSWWNDWFAWLVQHAGEQGPAVKQSGNREYQVIEAAPGRYVKG
;
A
#
# COMPACT_ATOMS: atom_id res chain seq x y z
N MET A 1 42.39 -34.20 -0.19
CA MET A 1 40.94 -34.09 0.10
C MET A 1 40.72 -34.63 1.50
N ASP A 2 39.71 -34.14 2.20
CA ASP A 2 39.28 -34.58 3.54
C ASP A 2 39.86 -33.79 4.72
N GLN A 3 39.28 -32.61 4.95
CA GLN A 3 38.48 -32.32 6.14
C GLN A 3 37.80 -30.96 5.94
N ALA A 4 36.67 -30.97 5.22
CA ALA A 4 35.72 -29.87 5.37
C ALA A 4 35.24 -29.90 6.84
N PRO A 5 35.31 -28.79 7.59
CA PRO A 5 34.80 -28.77 8.96
C PRO A 5 33.34 -29.19 8.93
N SER A 6 33.00 -30.32 9.57
CA SER A 6 31.62 -30.74 9.70
C SER A 6 30.91 -29.74 10.61
N PHE A 7 29.69 -29.33 10.26
CA PHE A 7 28.91 -28.38 11.05
C PHE A 7 28.61 -28.85 12.49
N THR A 8 28.90 -30.11 12.81
CA THR A 8 28.98 -30.61 14.20
C THR A 8 30.00 -29.86 15.07
N SER A 9 30.98 -29.16 14.47
CA SER A 9 31.89 -28.23 15.16
C SER A 9 31.25 -26.88 15.51
N PHE A 10 30.10 -26.55 14.91
CA PHE A 10 29.32 -25.34 15.21
C PHE A 10 28.15 -25.60 16.17
N TRP A 11 27.82 -26.86 16.45
CA TRP A 11 26.76 -27.23 17.39
C TRP A 11 27.32 -27.33 18.82
N SER A 12 26.96 -26.37 19.66
CA SER A 12 27.32 -26.34 21.08
C SER A 12 26.18 -26.91 21.95
N ALA A 13 26.54 -27.58 23.05
CA ALA A 13 25.59 -27.91 24.11
C ALA A 13 25.09 -26.67 24.87
N GLN A 14 25.77 -25.52 24.72
CA GLN A 14 25.30 -24.24 25.25
C GLN A 14 24.14 -23.73 24.41
N THR A 15 23.06 -23.33 25.09
CA THR A 15 21.88 -22.77 24.43
C THR A 15 22.24 -21.42 23.81
N PRO A 16 22.04 -21.23 22.51
CA PRO A 16 22.34 -19.97 21.84
C PRO A 16 21.34 -18.85 22.17
N PHE A 17 20.18 -19.21 22.74
CA PHE A 17 19.22 -18.28 23.33
C PHE A 17 19.18 -18.45 24.85
N VAL A 18 19.36 -17.36 25.57
CA VAL A 18 19.18 -17.28 27.02
C VAL A 18 18.17 -16.17 27.30
N ALA A 19 16.98 -16.52 27.80
CA ALA A 19 15.86 -15.57 27.93
C ALA A 19 16.22 -14.31 28.71
N ASN A 20 16.89 -14.46 29.86
CA ASN A 20 17.38 -13.34 30.67
C ASN A 20 18.37 -12.46 29.93
N PHE A 21 19.29 -13.06 29.18
CA PHE A 21 20.30 -12.31 28.43
C PHE A 21 19.66 -11.57 27.25
N ALA A 22 18.77 -12.23 26.50
CA ALA A 22 18.01 -11.62 25.42
C ALA A 22 17.18 -10.42 25.93
N LEU A 23 16.50 -10.58 27.07
CA LEU A 23 15.74 -9.51 27.71
C LEU A 23 16.62 -8.31 28.09
N GLN A 24 17.81 -8.57 28.64
CA GLN A 24 18.78 -7.52 28.98
C GLN A 24 19.31 -6.80 27.74
N GLN A 25 19.65 -7.53 26.66
CA GLN A 25 20.09 -6.92 25.41
C GLN A 25 18.98 -6.09 24.77
N LEU A 26 17.74 -6.58 24.79
CA LEU A 26 16.58 -5.84 24.31
C LEU A 26 16.38 -4.54 25.09
N ARG A 27 16.49 -4.59 26.42
CA ARG A 27 16.42 -3.39 27.28
C ARG A 27 17.49 -2.37 26.94
N LEU A 28 18.73 -2.81 26.77
CA LEU A 28 19.83 -1.91 26.38
C LEU A 28 19.56 -1.27 25.01
N TRP A 29 19.13 -2.07 24.04
CA TRP A 29 18.84 -1.57 22.70
C TRP A 29 17.67 -0.57 22.68
N VAL A 30 16.57 -0.85 23.40
CA VAL A 30 15.44 0.06 23.57
C VAL A 30 15.90 1.40 24.15
N ASN A 31 16.76 1.39 25.17
CA ASN A 31 17.29 2.61 25.79
C ASN A 31 18.21 3.43 24.87
N THR A 32 18.77 2.83 23.81
CA THR A 32 19.58 3.54 22.82
C THR A 32 18.77 4.03 21.61
N SER A 33 17.53 3.59 21.46
CA SER A 33 16.71 3.91 20.31
C SER A 33 16.07 5.29 20.43
N PRO A 34 16.20 6.16 19.42
CA PRO A 34 15.55 7.48 19.40
C PRO A 34 14.03 7.43 19.59
N TRP A 35 13.37 6.32 19.27
CA TRP A 35 11.91 6.16 19.36
C TRP A 35 11.36 6.00 20.78
N PHE A 36 12.24 5.72 21.76
CA PHE A 36 11.85 5.44 23.14
C PHE A 36 12.51 6.38 24.17
N VAL A 37 13.19 7.44 23.72
CA VAL A 37 13.95 8.36 24.59
C VAL A 37 13.07 9.03 25.64
N ASP A 38 11.83 9.37 25.29
CA ASP A 38 10.88 10.04 26.18
C ASP A 38 9.88 9.06 26.83
N THR A 39 10.11 7.74 26.72
CA THR A 39 9.18 6.72 27.22
C THR A 39 9.69 6.10 28.52
N ASP A 40 8.87 6.12 29.58
CA ASP A 40 9.17 5.36 30.80
C ASP A 40 9.00 3.86 30.54
N ASN A 41 10.12 3.21 30.23
CA ASN A 41 10.19 1.79 29.89
C ASN A 41 10.68 0.93 31.06
N ALA A 42 10.84 1.50 32.27
CA ALA A 42 11.51 0.83 33.38
C ALA A 42 10.85 -0.50 33.75
N LYS A 43 9.52 -0.55 33.68
CA LYS A 43 8.69 -1.73 34.02
C LYS A 43 8.40 -2.67 32.86
N TRP A 44 8.70 -2.27 31.61
CA TRP A 44 8.38 -3.08 30.43
C TRP A 44 9.01 -4.46 30.50
N PHE A 45 10.21 -4.53 31.08
CA PHE A 45 11.05 -5.71 31.17
C PHE A 45 10.85 -6.47 32.50
N ASP A 46 9.88 -6.09 33.34
CA ASP A 46 9.58 -6.76 34.61
C ASP A 46 8.74 -8.03 34.38
N ILE A 47 9.34 -9.01 33.70
CA ILE A 47 8.73 -10.32 33.44
C ILE A 47 8.93 -11.22 34.68
N PRO A 48 7.90 -11.95 35.15
CA PRO A 48 8.04 -12.91 36.24
C PRO A 48 9.13 -13.95 35.96
N ALA A 49 9.99 -14.21 36.95
CA ALA A 49 11.08 -15.17 36.80
C ALA A 49 10.58 -16.56 36.38
N GLU A 50 9.45 -17.01 36.92
CA GLU A 50 8.81 -18.28 36.55
C GLU A 50 8.51 -18.37 35.05
N ARG A 51 8.00 -17.27 34.46
CA ARG A 51 7.70 -17.21 33.03
C ARG A 51 8.97 -17.25 32.18
N LEU A 52 10.01 -16.53 32.58
CA LEU A 52 11.32 -16.57 31.91
C LEU A 52 11.95 -17.98 31.99
N HIS A 53 11.80 -18.67 33.12
CA HIS A 53 12.22 -20.05 33.27
C HIS A 53 11.43 -21.01 32.37
N GLN A 54 10.13 -20.80 32.22
CA GLN A 54 9.29 -21.59 31.31
C GLN A 54 9.74 -21.42 29.86
N ILE A 55 9.84 -20.19 29.37
CA ILE A 55 10.33 -19.86 28.02
C ILE A 55 11.71 -20.51 27.77
N GLN A 56 12.61 -20.41 28.75
CA GLN A 56 13.94 -21.01 28.65
C GLN A 56 13.91 -22.55 28.58
N SER A 57 13.05 -23.18 29.37
CA SER A 57 12.88 -24.64 29.42
C SER A 57 12.30 -25.18 28.13
N ASP A 58 11.29 -24.50 27.58
CA ASP A 58 10.69 -24.87 26.31
C ASP A 58 11.70 -24.67 25.16
N TYR A 59 12.44 -23.56 25.14
CA TYR A 59 13.54 -23.35 24.19
C TYR A 59 14.57 -24.48 24.25
N GLN A 60 14.99 -24.87 25.46
CA GLN A 60 15.97 -25.95 25.66
C GLN A 60 15.47 -27.29 25.10
N ARG A 61 14.19 -27.60 25.31
CA ARG A 61 13.57 -28.83 24.81
C ARG A 61 13.58 -28.86 23.29
N GLU A 62 13.16 -27.78 22.65
CA GLU A 62 13.12 -27.68 21.19
C GLU A 62 14.53 -27.62 20.57
N TRP A 63 15.46 -26.90 21.19
CA TRP A 63 16.87 -26.89 20.80
C TRP A 63 17.48 -28.30 20.83
N TYR A 64 17.18 -29.07 21.88
CA TYR A 64 17.63 -30.45 21.99
C TYR A 64 17.03 -31.35 20.90
N GLN A 65 15.72 -31.20 20.63
CA GLN A 65 15.06 -31.93 19.53
C GLN A 65 15.67 -31.60 18.17
N LEU A 66 15.95 -30.32 17.91
CA LEU A 66 16.63 -29.86 16.69
C LEU A 66 18.03 -30.49 16.58
N GLY A 67 18.78 -30.55 17.68
CA GLY A 67 20.08 -31.22 17.74
C GLY A 67 20.01 -32.71 17.41
N LEU A 68 19.03 -33.43 17.95
CA LEU A 68 18.80 -34.85 17.62
C LEU A 68 18.42 -35.04 16.15
N GLN A 69 17.61 -34.15 15.58
CA GLN A 69 17.26 -34.18 14.16
C GLN A 69 18.49 -33.99 13.28
N LEU A 70 19.36 -33.04 13.63
CA LEU A 70 20.62 -32.78 12.93
C LEU A 70 21.59 -33.97 13.04
N LEU A 71 21.77 -34.55 14.23
CA LEU A 71 22.62 -35.72 14.46
C LEU A 71 22.13 -36.95 13.69
N SER A 72 20.80 -37.12 13.60
CA SER A 72 20.18 -38.19 12.80
C SER A 72 20.11 -37.89 11.31
N ARG A 73 20.61 -36.72 10.86
CA ARG A 73 20.61 -36.25 9.46
C ARG A 73 19.24 -36.36 8.77
N LYS A 74 18.16 -36.22 9.53
CA LYS A 74 16.81 -36.22 8.97
C LYS A 74 16.58 -34.95 8.14
N PRO A 75 15.83 -35.04 7.03
CA PRO A 75 15.49 -33.86 6.25
C PRO A 75 14.61 -32.90 7.06
N PHE A 76 14.67 -31.62 6.69
CA PHE A 76 13.81 -30.58 7.24
C PHE A 76 12.68 -30.23 6.27
N SER A 77 11.55 -29.78 6.82
CA SER A 77 10.44 -29.23 6.06
C SER A 77 9.98 -27.91 6.71
N PHE A 78 9.64 -26.94 5.86
CA PHE A 78 9.28 -25.60 6.29
C PHE A 78 7.97 -25.15 5.64
N THR A 79 7.17 -24.40 6.40
CA THR A 79 6.00 -23.69 5.89
C THR A 79 6.32 -22.26 5.48
N ASP A 80 7.45 -21.71 5.95
CA ASP A 80 7.93 -20.38 5.59
C ASP A 80 8.40 -20.35 4.13
N LYS A 81 7.85 -19.41 3.35
CA LYS A 81 8.11 -19.29 1.92
C LYS A 81 9.59 -19.02 1.59
N ARG A 82 10.35 -18.43 2.51
CA ARG A 82 11.80 -18.17 2.34
C ARG A 82 12.61 -19.46 2.23
N PHE A 83 12.09 -20.55 2.77
CA PHE A 83 12.75 -21.86 2.82
C PHE A 83 11.96 -22.93 2.05
N ALA A 84 11.15 -22.52 1.07
CA ALA A 84 10.23 -23.41 0.35
C ALA A 84 10.92 -24.33 -0.69
N SER A 85 12.16 -24.05 -1.07
CA SER A 85 12.93 -24.89 -2.01
C SER A 85 13.45 -26.15 -1.32
N ASP A 86 13.45 -27.28 -2.04
CA ASP A 86 13.97 -28.57 -1.56
C ASP A 86 15.44 -28.51 -1.12
N ASN A 87 16.20 -27.53 -1.63
CA ASN A 87 17.58 -27.30 -1.21
C ASN A 87 17.70 -26.99 0.31
N TRP A 88 16.67 -26.40 0.89
CA TRP A 88 16.58 -26.12 2.33
C TRP A 88 16.27 -27.37 3.16
N SER A 89 15.80 -28.47 2.55
CA SER A 89 15.60 -29.74 3.25
C SER A 89 16.90 -30.46 3.61
N SER A 90 18.04 -30.04 3.03
CA SER A 90 19.35 -30.60 3.33
C SER A 90 19.73 -30.38 4.80
N PRO A 91 20.37 -31.34 5.50
CA PRO A 91 20.61 -31.22 6.94
C PRO A 91 21.43 -29.98 7.35
N LEU A 92 22.39 -29.56 6.53
CA LEU A 92 23.22 -28.38 6.82
C LEU A 92 22.40 -27.09 6.77
N PHE A 93 21.84 -26.75 5.61
CA PHE A 93 21.10 -25.51 5.39
C PHE A 93 19.74 -25.51 6.11
N GLY A 94 19.10 -26.67 6.19
CA GLY A 94 17.87 -26.87 6.96
C GLY A 94 18.07 -26.63 8.44
N SER A 95 19.20 -27.06 9.03
CA SER A 95 19.48 -26.76 10.44
C SER A 95 19.67 -25.27 10.71
N LEU A 96 20.25 -24.52 9.76
CA LEU A 96 20.40 -23.07 9.86
C LEU A 96 19.06 -22.35 9.77
N ALA A 97 18.18 -22.76 8.85
CA ALA A 97 16.83 -22.23 8.73
C ALA A 97 15.97 -22.56 9.97
N ALA A 98 16.04 -23.80 10.46
CA ALA A 98 15.34 -24.22 11.68
C ALA A 98 15.85 -23.48 12.92
N TYR A 99 17.17 -23.28 13.04
CA TYR A 99 17.77 -22.48 14.10
C TYR A 99 17.26 -21.04 14.07
N TYR A 100 17.26 -20.41 12.89
CA TYR A 100 16.73 -19.07 12.70
C TYR A 100 15.26 -18.96 13.11
N LEU A 101 14.40 -19.87 12.64
CA LEU A 101 12.96 -19.88 12.95
C LEU A 101 12.70 -20.08 14.45
N LEU A 102 13.46 -20.97 15.09
CA LEU A 102 13.39 -21.22 16.53
C LEU A 102 13.69 -19.94 17.32
N ASN A 103 14.81 -19.28 17.03
CA ASN A 103 15.21 -18.06 17.75
C ASN A 103 14.27 -16.89 17.46
N SER A 104 13.80 -16.77 16.22
CA SER A 104 12.82 -15.76 15.83
C SER A 104 11.54 -15.90 16.64
N ARG A 105 11.00 -17.12 16.74
CA ARG A 105 9.75 -17.37 17.48
C ARG A 105 9.89 -17.06 18.96
N TYR A 106 10.97 -17.50 19.60
CA TYR A 106 11.19 -17.24 21.03
C TYR A 106 11.52 -15.78 21.34
N MET A 107 12.13 -15.05 20.41
CA MET A 107 12.27 -13.59 20.53
C MET A 107 10.90 -12.91 20.48
N MET A 108 10.02 -13.31 19.56
CA MET A 108 8.66 -12.77 19.49
C MET A 108 7.83 -13.14 20.72
N GLU A 109 7.92 -14.38 21.22
CA GLU A 109 7.26 -14.80 22.47
C GLU A 109 7.75 -13.95 23.65
N LEU A 110 9.04 -13.63 23.73
CA LEU A 110 9.57 -12.74 24.76
C LEU A 110 9.00 -11.32 24.67
N LEU A 111 8.73 -10.82 23.45
CA LEU A 111 8.08 -9.51 23.25
C LEU A 111 6.61 -9.50 23.70
N GLU A 112 5.91 -10.62 23.58
CA GLU A 112 4.51 -10.78 24.03
C GLU A 112 4.39 -10.66 25.55
N GLU A 113 5.44 -10.99 26.30
CA GLU A 113 5.48 -10.89 27.76
C GLU A 113 5.80 -9.48 28.28
N LEU A 114 6.22 -8.54 27.41
CA LEU A 114 6.59 -7.20 27.84
C LEU A 114 5.36 -6.41 28.30
N LYS A 115 5.48 -5.78 29.46
CA LYS A 115 4.41 -4.97 30.08
C LYS A 115 4.37 -3.56 29.50
N ILE A 116 4.14 -3.47 28.19
CA ILE A 116 3.96 -2.20 27.48
C ILE A 116 2.47 -1.91 27.45
N GLU A 117 2.01 -0.91 28.19
CA GLU A 117 0.58 -0.52 28.22
C GLU A 117 0.21 0.34 27.00
N ASP A 118 1.12 1.20 26.57
CA ASP A 118 0.92 2.07 25.42
C ASP A 118 1.02 1.29 24.10
N GLU A 119 0.01 1.44 23.24
CA GLU A 119 -0.08 0.74 21.96
C GLU A 119 1.07 1.08 21.01
N LYS A 120 1.36 2.38 20.85
CA LYS A 120 2.32 2.85 19.84
C LYS A 120 3.77 2.44 20.14
N PRO A 121 4.30 2.58 21.38
CA PRO A 121 5.61 2.05 21.71
C PRO A 121 5.68 0.52 21.57
N ARG A 122 4.60 -0.20 21.89
CA ARG A 122 4.53 -1.66 21.68
C ARG A 122 4.67 -2.00 20.20
N GLN A 123 3.87 -1.39 19.33
CA GLN A 123 3.93 -1.59 17.89
C GLN A 123 5.30 -1.23 17.29
N ARG A 124 5.90 -0.12 17.75
CA ARG A 124 7.26 0.28 17.35
C ARG A 124 8.31 -0.77 17.70
N LEU A 125 8.24 -1.32 18.91
CA LEU A 125 9.19 -2.33 19.35
C LEU A 125 9.04 -3.63 18.55
N TYR A 126 7.80 -4.10 18.40
CA TYR A 126 7.47 -5.25 17.56
C TYR A 126 8.00 -5.07 16.15
N TYR A 127 7.71 -3.92 15.54
CA TYR A 127 8.18 -3.58 14.21
C TYR A 127 9.71 -3.65 14.11
N LEU A 128 10.45 -2.96 14.98
CA LEU A 128 11.91 -2.92 14.88
C LEU A 128 12.54 -4.32 15.08
N VAL A 129 12.01 -5.13 16.00
CA VAL A 129 12.51 -6.50 16.23
C VAL A 129 12.17 -7.41 15.05
N GLU A 130 10.96 -7.31 14.51
CA GLU A 130 10.57 -8.06 13.30
C GLU A 130 11.47 -7.71 12.11
N GLN A 131 11.80 -6.41 11.93
CA GLN A 131 12.74 -5.98 10.89
C GLN A 131 14.14 -6.57 11.11
N ALA A 132 14.65 -6.57 12.35
CA ALA A 132 15.96 -7.15 12.66
C ALA A 132 15.98 -8.67 12.42
N ILE A 133 14.93 -9.37 12.85
CA ILE A 133 14.72 -10.79 12.58
C ILE A 133 14.67 -11.05 11.06
N ALA A 134 13.87 -10.28 10.32
CA ALA A 134 13.75 -10.41 8.87
C ALA A 134 15.09 -10.19 8.15
N ALA A 135 15.84 -9.15 8.55
CA ALA A 135 17.14 -8.83 7.97
C ALA A 135 18.20 -9.92 8.23
N SER A 136 18.15 -10.55 9.40
CA SER A 136 19.07 -11.62 9.80
C SER A 136 18.78 -13.00 9.19
N ALA A 137 17.73 -13.13 8.37
CA ALA A 137 17.35 -14.41 7.77
C ALA A 137 18.50 -15.01 6.93
N PRO A 138 18.84 -16.30 7.10
CA PRO A 138 19.97 -16.92 6.39
C PRO A 138 19.78 -16.95 4.87
N SER A 139 18.53 -16.86 4.39
CA SER A 139 18.20 -16.70 2.98
C SER A 139 18.78 -15.42 2.37
N ASN A 140 19.04 -14.38 3.16
CA ASN A 140 19.44 -13.07 2.67
C ASN A 140 20.94 -12.98 2.34
N PHE A 141 21.74 -13.97 2.75
CA PHE A 141 23.18 -13.96 2.58
C PHE A 141 23.63 -15.08 1.64
N PHE A 142 24.50 -14.73 0.69
CA PHE A 142 24.98 -15.67 -0.33
C PHE A 142 25.58 -16.95 0.26
N ALA A 143 26.43 -16.83 1.29
CA ALA A 143 27.15 -17.96 1.89
C ALA A 143 26.23 -18.95 2.62
N SER A 144 25.04 -18.52 3.05
CA SER A 144 24.07 -19.34 3.78
C SER A 144 22.83 -19.68 2.95
N ASN A 145 22.78 -19.28 1.68
CA ASN A 145 21.64 -19.52 0.80
C ASN A 145 21.97 -20.67 -0.19
N PRO A 146 21.41 -21.87 0.01
CA PRO A 146 21.72 -23.01 -0.85
C PRO A 146 21.20 -22.84 -2.28
N ASP A 147 20.11 -22.10 -2.49
CA ASP A 147 19.60 -21.83 -3.84
C ASP A 147 20.54 -20.89 -4.63
N ALA A 148 21.15 -19.92 -3.96
CA ALA A 148 22.13 -19.01 -4.57
C ALA A 148 23.45 -19.74 -4.89
N LEU A 149 23.92 -20.59 -3.96
CA LEU A 149 25.10 -21.44 -4.18
C LEU A 149 24.85 -22.44 -5.32
N GLU A 150 23.68 -23.06 -5.38
CA GLU A 150 23.32 -23.95 -6.48
C GLU A 150 23.25 -23.20 -7.81
N ALA A 151 22.66 -21.99 -7.84
CA ALA A 151 22.63 -21.15 -9.03
C ALA A 151 24.04 -20.76 -9.51
N LEU A 152 24.97 -20.47 -8.59
CA LEU A 152 26.38 -20.20 -8.90
C LEU A 152 27.03 -21.40 -9.60
N VAL A 153 26.87 -22.59 -9.02
CA VAL A 153 27.45 -23.82 -9.57
C VAL A 153 26.84 -24.15 -10.94
N LYS A 154 25.51 -24.13 -11.06
CA LYS A 154 24.80 -24.44 -12.31
C LYS A 154 25.14 -23.46 -13.44
N SER A 155 25.39 -22.20 -13.12
CA SER A 155 25.68 -21.14 -14.09
C SER A 155 27.18 -20.89 -14.32
N ASN A 156 28.07 -21.66 -13.69
CA ASN A 156 29.53 -21.42 -13.69
C ASN A 156 29.90 -19.96 -13.31
N GLY A 157 29.19 -19.37 -12.34
CA GLY A 157 29.45 -18.01 -11.86
C GLY A 157 28.71 -16.88 -12.58
N VAL A 158 28.03 -17.17 -13.69
CA VAL A 158 27.28 -16.16 -14.47
C VAL A 158 26.14 -15.55 -13.64
N SER A 159 25.48 -16.32 -12.78
CA SER A 159 24.42 -15.83 -11.90
C SER A 159 24.90 -14.70 -10.97
N LEU A 160 26.01 -14.90 -10.28
CA LEU A 160 26.56 -13.91 -9.36
C LEU A 160 27.02 -12.66 -10.11
N PHE A 161 27.64 -12.83 -11.30
CA PHE A 161 28.03 -11.71 -12.15
C PHE A 161 26.82 -10.86 -12.57
N ASN A 162 25.74 -11.50 -13.04
CA ASN A 162 24.50 -10.80 -13.37
C ASN A 162 23.89 -10.10 -12.15
N GLY A 163 23.89 -10.75 -10.99
CA GLY A 163 23.42 -10.15 -9.74
C GLY A 163 24.19 -8.88 -9.35
N MET A 164 25.51 -8.87 -9.51
CA MET A 164 26.35 -7.68 -9.30
C MET A 164 26.06 -6.57 -10.32
N LEU A 165 25.84 -6.92 -11.59
CA LEU A 165 25.46 -5.94 -12.62
C LEU A 165 24.10 -5.30 -12.31
N HIS A 166 23.12 -6.10 -11.85
CA HIS A 166 21.83 -5.61 -11.40
C HIS A 166 21.96 -4.64 -10.23
N LEU A 167 22.75 -5.00 -9.20
CA LEU A 167 22.99 -4.14 -8.05
C LEU A 167 23.68 -2.83 -8.45
N ALA A 168 24.70 -2.89 -9.31
CA ALA A 168 25.40 -1.70 -9.80
C ALA A 168 24.47 -0.78 -10.60
N SER A 169 23.61 -1.33 -11.44
CA SER A 169 22.61 -0.55 -12.20
C SER A 169 21.61 0.14 -11.27
N ASP A 170 21.15 -0.55 -10.23
CA ASP A 170 20.17 -0.03 -9.28
C ASP A 170 20.77 1.05 -8.36
N LEU A 171 22.02 0.85 -7.90
CA LEU A 171 22.77 1.86 -7.15
C LEU A 171 23.02 3.13 -7.97
N LYS A 172 23.30 2.99 -9.28
CA LYS A 172 23.47 4.14 -10.18
C LYS A 172 22.19 4.96 -10.33
N GLU A 173 21.03 4.32 -10.33
CA GLU A 173 19.72 4.99 -10.37
C GLU A 173 19.25 5.48 -9.00
N GLY A 174 19.92 5.09 -7.92
CA GLY A 174 19.57 5.46 -6.55
C GLY A 174 18.34 4.72 -6.00
N LYS A 175 17.91 3.61 -6.62
CA LYS A 175 16.76 2.81 -6.17
C LYS A 175 16.97 1.32 -6.43
N LEU A 176 16.63 0.47 -5.45
CA LEU A 176 16.57 -0.98 -5.62
C LEU A 176 15.29 -1.36 -6.36
N ARG A 177 15.37 -1.60 -7.66
CA ARG A 177 14.19 -1.75 -8.52
C ARG A 177 13.63 -3.15 -8.43
N GLN A 178 12.31 -3.24 -8.35
CA GLN A 178 11.58 -4.50 -8.44
C GLN A 178 11.25 -4.96 -9.87
N CYS A 179 11.48 -4.11 -10.87
CA CYS A 179 11.25 -4.39 -12.30
C CYS A 179 12.27 -3.58 -13.13
N ASP A 180 12.67 -4.06 -14.30
CA ASP A 180 13.56 -3.28 -15.16
C ASP A 180 12.77 -2.15 -15.85
N SER A 181 13.36 -0.96 -15.96
CA SER A 181 12.70 0.23 -16.51
C SER A 181 12.31 0.10 -17.99
N GLY A 182 12.90 -0.85 -18.71
CA GLY A 182 12.64 -1.10 -20.13
C GLY A 182 11.54 -2.12 -20.41
N ASP A 183 10.95 -2.76 -19.39
CA ASP A 183 9.99 -3.84 -19.59
C ASP A 183 8.59 -3.35 -19.99
N PHE A 184 8.22 -2.12 -19.62
CA PHE A 184 6.95 -1.49 -19.98
C PHE A 184 7.14 -0.01 -20.30
N GLN A 185 6.36 0.48 -21.27
CA GLN A 185 6.28 1.90 -21.59
C GLN A 185 4.84 2.41 -21.44
N VAL A 186 4.69 3.49 -20.66
CA VAL A 186 3.38 4.15 -20.44
C VAL A 186 2.86 4.75 -21.75
N GLY A 187 1.65 4.38 -22.13
CA GLY A 187 0.99 4.72 -23.40
C GLY A 187 1.29 3.75 -24.54
N ARG A 188 2.11 2.72 -24.33
CA ARG A 188 2.38 1.65 -25.31
C ARG A 188 1.99 0.28 -24.78
N ASP A 189 2.46 -0.07 -23.58
CA ASP A 189 2.22 -1.38 -22.97
C ASP A 189 1.26 -1.29 -21.78
N VAL A 190 1.29 -0.18 -21.05
CA VAL A 190 0.36 0.14 -19.95
C VAL A 190 -0.32 1.50 -20.18
N ALA A 191 -1.49 1.75 -19.59
CA ALA A 191 -2.29 2.96 -19.83
C ALA A 191 -2.64 3.17 -21.31
N THR A 192 -3.08 2.10 -21.97
CA THR A 192 -3.31 2.06 -23.42
C THR A 192 -4.77 2.25 -23.82
N THR A 193 -5.68 2.44 -22.86
CA THR A 193 -7.10 2.65 -23.15
C THR A 193 -7.27 3.96 -23.95
N PRO A 194 -7.87 3.91 -25.16
CA PRO A 194 -7.99 5.10 -26.00
C PRO A 194 -8.79 6.22 -25.33
N GLY A 195 -8.25 7.42 -25.35
CA GLY A 195 -8.85 8.60 -24.74
C GLY A 195 -8.16 9.87 -25.21
N ASP A 196 -8.65 11.00 -24.73
CA ASP A 196 -8.18 12.32 -25.09
C ASP A 196 -8.10 13.20 -23.83
N ILE A 197 -7.06 14.00 -23.72
CA ILE A 197 -6.95 15.04 -22.69
C ILE A 197 -7.85 16.19 -23.09
N VAL A 198 -8.84 16.50 -22.24
CA VAL A 198 -9.87 17.52 -22.50
C VAL A 198 -9.73 18.76 -21.62
N PHE A 199 -8.87 18.70 -20.61
CA PHE A 199 -8.53 19.83 -19.76
C PHE A 199 -7.16 19.62 -19.14
N GLU A 200 -6.45 20.70 -18.87
CA GLU A 200 -5.21 20.68 -18.09
C GLU A 200 -5.02 21.97 -17.30
N ASN A 201 -4.31 21.86 -16.19
CA ASN A 201 -3.73 22.98 -15.46
C ASN A 201 -2.42 22.58 -14.79
N GLU A 202 -1.92 23.41 -13.87
CA GLU A 202 -0.65 23.18 -13.19
C GLU A 202 -0.61 21.91 -12.31
N LEU A 203 -1.77 21.36 -11.94
CA LEU A 203 -1.90 20.22 -11.01
C LEU A 203 -2.24 18.90 -11.70
N PHE A 204 -3.07 18.92 -12.75
CA PHE A 204 -3.54 17.70 -13.40
C PHE A 204 -3.95 17.89 -14.87
N GLN A 205 -4.05 16.77 -15.58
CA GLN A 205 -4.74 16.62 -16.85
C GLN A 205 -6.02 15.81 -16.63
N LEU A 206 -7.13 16.20 -17.27
CA LEU A 206 -8.37 15.43 -17.26
C LEU A 206 -8.45 14.62 -18.54
N ILE A 207 -8.52 13.29 -18.40
CA ILE A 207 -8.72 12.35 -19.50
C ILE A 207 -10.21 12.12 -19.67
N GLN A 208 -10.71 12.23 -20.90
CA GLN A 208 -11.98 11.63 -21.31
C GLN A 208 -11.67 10.41 -22.18
N TYR A 209 -12.13 9.24 -21.75
CA TYR A 209 -11.91 8.02 -22.53
C TYR A 209 -12.95 7.86 -23.64
N ARG A 210 -12.53 7.23 -24.75
CA ARG A 210 -13.40 6.94 -25.88
C ARG A 210 -14.28 5.73 -25.55
N PRO A 211 -15.57 5.76 -25.91
CA PRO A 211 -16.49 4.68 -25.57
C PRO A 211 -16.09 3.35 -26.24
N LEU A 212 -16.26 2.24 -25.51
CA LEU A 212 -16.06 0.88 -26.02
C LEU A 212 -17.40 0.11 -26.21
N SER A 213 -18.51 0.80 -25.99
CA SER A 213 -19.87 0.30 -26.19
C SER A 213 -20.65 1.20 -27.17
N GLU A 214 -21.69 0.66 -27.81
CA GLU A 214 -22.56 1.46 -28.69
C GLU A 214 -23.50 2.39 -27.91
N LYS A 215 -23.88 1.97 -26.70
CA LYS A 215 -24.71 2.72 -25.77
C LYS A 215 -23.94 3.05 -24.51
N GLN A 216 -24.17 4.22 -23.94
CA GLN A 216 -23.61 4.64 -22.67
C GLN A 216 -24.66 5.22 -21.74
N TYR A 217 -24.43 5.12 -20.43
CA TYR A 217 -25.23 5.78 -19.41
C TYR A 217 -25.08 7.31 -19.45
N GLN A 218 -26.17 8.03 -19.17
CA GLN A 218 -26.21 9.50 -19.20
C GLN A 218 -25.29 10.16 -18.16
N ARG A 219 -25.19 9.60 -16.95
CA ARG A 219 -24.38 10.19 -15.86
C ARG A 219 -22.94 9.71 -15.94
N PRO A 220 -21.95 10.62 -16.03
CA PRO A 220 -20.55 10.24 -16.20
C PRO A 220 -19.97 9.62 -14.94
N LEU A 221 -18.92 8.85 -15.12
CA LEU A 221 -18.04 8.36 -14.06
C LEU A 221 -16.77 9.23 -14.01
N LEU A 222 -16.57 9.97 -12.93
CA LEU A 222 -15.31 10.70 -12.68
C LEU A 222 -14.44 9.92 -11.69
N ILE A 223 -13.23 9.58 -12.09
CA ILE A 223 -12.26 8.86 -11.27
C ILE A 223 -11.18 9.84 -10.79
N VAL A 224 -11.02 9.94 -9.47
CA VAL A 224 -9.95 10.65 -8.78
C VAL A 224 -9.00 9.61 -8.16
N PRO A 225 -7.91 9.26 -8.87
CA PRO A 225 -6.92 8.31 -8.39
C PRO A 225 -6.04 8.96 -7.30
N PRO A 226 -5.19 8.18 -6.61
CA PRO A 226 -4.22 8.75 -5.69
C PRO A 226 -3.26 9.68 -6.43
N SER A 227 -2.83 10.75 -5.74
CA SER A 227 -1.69 11.58 -6.15
C SER A 227 -0.34 10.99 -5.72
N ILE A 228 -0.36 9.94 -4.89
CA ILE A 228 0.78 9.08 -4.55
C ILE A 228 0.84 7.94 -5.57
N ASN A 229 1.97 7.86 -6.28
CA ASN A 229 2.11 7.09 -7.53
C ASN A 229 1.12 7.56 -8.61
N LYS A 230 1.21 6.94 -9.80
CA LYS A 230 0.47 7.39 -10.99
C LYS A 230 -0.88 6.71 -11.12
N TYR A 231 -1.80 7.35 -11.86
CA TYR A 231 -3.18 6.87 -11.97
C TYR A 231 -3.33 5.49 -12.62
N TYR A 232 -2.37 5.09 -13.47
CA TYR A 232 -2.52 3.96 -14.37
C TYR A 232 -2.57 2.60 -13.67
N ILE A 233 -2.51 2.56 -12.34
CA ILE A 233 -2.94 1.37 -11.58
C ILE A 233 -4.40 0.99 -11.85
N LEU A 234 -5.25 1.98 -12.14
CA LEU A 234 -6.65 1.75 -12.54
C LEU A 234 -6.81 1.46 -14.04
N ASP A 235 -5.74 1.60 -14.82
CA ASP A 235 -5.70 1.43 -16.27
C ASP A 235 -4.37 0.78 -16.70
N LEU A 236 -4.03 -0.38 -16.12
CA LEU A 236 -2.76 -1.06 -16.36
C LEU A 236 -2.72 -1.60 -17.80
N ARG A 237 -3.05 -2.88 -17.99
CA ARG A 237 -3.16 -3.52 -19.30
C ARG A 237 -4.63 -3.77 -19.62
N PRO A 238 -4.97 -4.06 -20.89
CA PRO A 238 -6.37 -4.30 -21.27
C PRO A 238 -7.06 -5.37 -20.40
N GLU A 239 -6.32 -6.40 -19.96
CA GLU A 239 -6.88 -7.51 -19.18
C GLU A 239 -7.12 -7.19 -17.70
N ASN A 240 -6.58 -6.08 -17.18
CA ASN A 240 -6.68 -5.68 -15.78
C ASN A 240 -6.93 -4.17 -15.60
N SER A 241 -7.51 -3.50 -16.60
CA SER A 241 -7.91 -2.11 -16.54
C SER A 241 -9.36 -1.96 -16.06
N LEU A 242 -9.54 -1.29 -14.90
CA LEU A 242 -10.86 -0.93 -14.37
C LEU A 242 -11.55 0.09 -15.27
N VAL A 243 -10.78 1.04 -15.81
CA VAL A 243 -11.26 2.06 -16.76
C VAL A 243 -11.83 1.40 -18.01
N ARG A 244 -11.06 0.51 -18.64
CA ARG A 244 -11.47 -0.20 -19.85
C ARG A 244 -12.74 -1.00 -19.58
N TYR A 245 -12.76 -1.73 -18.48
CA TYR A 245 -13.93 -2.53 -18.11
C TYR A 245 -15.18 -1.66 -17.90
N ALA A 246 -15.06 -0.48 -17.26
CA ALA A 246 -16.18 0.45 -17.11
C ALA A 246 -16.70 1.00 -18.44
N LEU A 247 -15.82 1.26 -19.41
CA LEU A 247 -16.20 1.66 -20.78
C LEU A 247 -16.93 0.54 -21.51
N GLU A 248 -16.48 -0.71 -21.35
CA GLU A 248 -17.15 -1.90 -21.92
C GLU A 248 -18.53 -2.12 -21.29
N GLN A 249 -18.72 -1.79 -20.02
CA GLN A 249 -20.03 -1.78 -19.34
C GLN A 249 -20.91 -0.57 -19.70
N GLY A 250 -20.44 0.33 -20.57
CA GLY A 250 -21.21 1.47 -21.06
C GLY A 250 -21.20 2.70 -20.15
N HIS A 251 -20.20 2.90 -19.31
CA HIS A 251 -20.03 4.17 -18.60
C HIS A 251 -19.19 5.16 -19.42
N GLN A 252 -19.57 6.44 -19.40
CA GLN A 252 -18.68 7.51 -19.87
C GLN A 252 -17.66 7.80 -18.77
N VAL A 253 -16.37 7.53 -19.02
CA VAL A 253 -15.33 7.63 -17.99
C VAL A 253 -14.44 8.85 -18.19
N PHE A 254 -14.27 9.62 -17.12
CA PHE A 254 -13.28 10.66 -16.97
C PHE A 254 -12.31 10.31 -15.86
N LEU A 255 -11.04 10.68 -16.00
CA LEU A 255 -10.01 10.37 -14.99
C LEU A 255 -9.05 11.54 -14.81
N VAL A 256 -8.73 11.84 -13.55
CA VAL A 256 -7.72 12.83 -13.17
C VAL A 256 -6.32 12.22 -13.27
N SER A 257 -5.47 12.76 -14.13
CA SER A 257 -4.06 12.42 -14.26
C SER A 257 -3.21 13.49 -13.58
N TRP A 258 -2.74 13.22 -12.36
CA TRP A 258 -1.92 14.15 -11.58
C TRP A 258 -0.58 14.44 -12.26
N ARG A 259 -0.11 15.69 -12.17
CA ARG A 259 1.25 16.06 -12.55
C ARG A 259 2.26 15.42 -11.61
N ASN A 260 3.41 14.97 -12.13
CA ASN A 260 4.56 14.72 -11.27
C ASN A 260 5.18 16.07 -10.85
N PHE A 261 5.06 16.41 -9.57
CA PHE A 261 5.37 17.76 -9.10
C PHE A 261 6.88 18.04 -9.08
N ASP A 262 7.26 19.20 -9.63
CA ASP A 262 8.62 19.72 -9.61
C ASP A 262 8.71 21.00 -8.76
N ALA A 263 9.88 21.63 -8.73
CA ALA A 263 10.13 22.81 -7.91
C ALA A 263 9.17 23.98 -8.20
N SER A 264 8.62 24.08 -9.43
CA SER A 264 7.67 25.14 -9.80
C SER A 264 6.33 25.03 -9.07
N CYS A 265 5.95 23.82 -8.62
CA CYS A 265 4.71 23.56 -7.90
C CYS A 265 4.94 23.18 -6.43
N ALA A 266 6.16 23.34 -5.90
CA ALA A 266 6.51 22.91 -4.54
C ALA A 266 5.67 23.60 -3.44
N GLY A 267 5.16 24.81 -3.71
CA GLY A 267 4.34 25.59 -2.77
C GLY A 267 2.83 25.29 -2.79
N LYS A 268 2.36 24.36 -3.62
CA LYS A 268 0.92 24.04 -3.67
C LYS A 268 0.47 23.41 -2.35
N THR A 269 -0.67 23.87 -1.86
CA THR A 269 -1.26 23.44 -0.59
C THR A 269 -2.35 22.39 -0.79
N TRP A 270 -2.88 21.83 0.31
CA TRP A 270 -4.06 20.98 0.26
C TRP A 270 -5.25 21.68 -0.39
N ASP A 271 -5.53 22.93 -0.02
CA ASP A 271 -6.59 23.75 -0.61
C ASP A 271 -6.47 23.89 -2.13
N ASN A 272 -5.25 24.01 -2.68
CA ASN A 272 -5.07 24.00 -4.14
C ASN A 272 -5.49 22.67 -4.76
N PHE A 273 -5.17 21.53 -4.14
CA PHE A 273 -5.60 20.22 -4.64
C PHE A 273 -7.13 20.06 -4.57
N ILE A 274 -7.77 20.65 -3.56
CA ILE A 274 -9.23 20.62 -3.45
C ILE A 274 -9.87 21.57 -4.47
N GLN A 275 -9.50 22.84 -4.48
CA GLN A 275 -10.14 23.89 -5.29
C GLN A 275 -9.78 23.79 -6.78
N ASP A 276 -8.49 23.65 -7.07
CA ASP A 276 -7.93 23.76 -8.43
C ASP A 276 -7.79 22.39 -9.11
N ALA A 277 -7.91 21.28 -8.38
CA ALA A 277 -7.93 19.94 -8.98
C ALA A 277 -9.26 19.20 -8.77
N ALA A 278 -9.61 18.73 -7.58
CA ALA A 278 -10.78 17.88 -7.38
C ALA A 278 -12.11 18.58 -7.74
N ILE A 279 -12.35 19.79 -7.20
CA ILE A 279 -13.54 20.60 -7.55
C ILE A 279 -13.51 21.01 -9.02
N LYS A 280 -12.33 21.35 -9.55
CA LYS A 280 -12.18 21.74 -10.96
C LYS A 280 -12.51 20.57 -11.89
N ALA A 281 -12.05 19.36 -11.59
CA ALA A 281 -12.36 18.15 -12.35
C ALA A 281 -13.87 17.88 -12.35
N ILE A 282 -14.54 17.97 -11.19
CA ILE A 282 -16.00 17.86 -11.10
C ILE A 282 -16.68 18.89 -12.01
N LYS A 283 -16.28 20.16 -11.94
CA LYS A 283 -16.88 21.23 -12.77
C LYS A 283 -16.69 21.00 -14.26
N VAL A 284 -15.48 20.63 -14.69
CA VAL A 284 -15.15 20.40 -16.10
C VAL A 284 -15.88 19.16 -16.63
N THR A 285 -15.87 18.05 -15.90
CA THR A 285 -16.60 16.84 -16.31
C THR A 285 -18.09 17.13 -16.46
N ARG A 286 -18.70 17.86 -15.51
CA ARG A 286 -20.10 18.28 -15.65
C ARG A 286 -20.33 19.16 -16.87
N ALA A 287 -19.45 20.13 -17.13
CA ALA A 287 -19.59 21.02 -18.29
C ALA A 287 -19.53 20.26 -19.63
N ILE A 288 -18.63 19.26 -19.74
CA ILE A 288 -18.52 18.41 -20.92
C ILE A 288 -19.77 17.52 -21.05
N SER A 289 -20.26 16.96 -19.95
CA SER A 289 -21.41 16.05 -19.94
C SER A 289 -22.77 16.73 -19.79
N GLY A 290 -22.89 18.00 -20.21
CA GLY A 290 -24.19 18.69 -20.27
C GLY A 290 -24.84 18.97 -18.91
N GLY A 291 -24.04 19.11 -17.85
CA GLY A 291 -24.49 19.45 -16.50
C GLY A 291 -25.00 18.28 -15.67
N GLN A 292 -24.92 17.04 -16.18
CA GLN A 292 -25.37 15.84 -15.47
C GLN A 292 -24.69 15.69 -14.10
N PRO A 293 -25.39 15.18 -13.07
CA PRO A 293 -24.76 14.73 -11.84
C PRO A 293 -23.76 13.61 -12.11
N LEU A 294 -22.66 13.58 -11.36
CA LEU A 294 -21.56 12.63 -11.58
C LEU A 294 -21.65 11.42 -10.65
N ASN A 295 -21.35 10.23 -11.16
CA ASN A 295 -20.86 9.16 -10.31
C ASN A 295 -19.36 9.38 -10.09
N CYS A 296 -18.91 9.39 -8.84
CA CYS A 296 -17.51 9.67 -8.54
C CYS A 296 -16.83 8.46 -7.90
N VAL A 297 -15.57 8.20 -8.28
CA VAL A 297 -14.72 7.16 -7.70
C VAL A 297 -13.48 7.82 -7.14
N GLY A 298 -13.21 7.60 -5.87
CA GLY A 298 -11.95 7.95 -5.23
C GLY A 298 -11.17 6.70 -4.86
N PHE A 299 -9.86 6.68 -5.13
CA PHE A 299 -8.99 5.58 -4.73
C PHE A 299 -7.87 6.08 -3.81
N CYS A 300 -7.67 5.41 -2.67
CA CYS A 300 -6.66 5.77 -1.66
C CYS A 300 -6.77 7.27 -1.28
N ILE A 301 -5.68 8.05 -1.28
CA ILE A 301 -5.71 9.50 -1.00
C ILE A 301 -6.63 10.26 -1.97
N GLY A 302 -6.84 9.75 -3.19
CA GLY A 302 -7.80 10.31 -4.16
C GLY A 302 -9.23 10.32 -3.62
N GLY A 303 -9.60 9.32 -2.81
CA GLY A 303 -10.87 9.30 -2.08
C GLY A 303 -10.93 10.32 -0.96
N THR A 304 -9.86 10.53 -0.20
CA THR A 304 -9.79 11.58 0.82
C THR A 304 -9.92 12.98 0.19
N LEU A 305 -9.21 13.23 -0.93
CA LEU A 305 -9.29 14.48 -1.70
C LEU A 305 -10.71 14.70 -2.25
N LEU A 306 -11.31 13.67 -2.86
CA LEU A 306 -12.65 13.75 -3.42
C LEU A 306 -13.69 14.01 -2.33
N SER A 307 -13.68 13.27 -1.22
CA SER A 307 -14.62 13.49 -0.11
C SER A 307 -14.48 14.88 0.50
N THR A 308 -13.25 15.38 0.63
CA THR A 308 -13.00 16.75 1.10
C THR A 308 -13.59 17.78 0.13
N ALA A 309 -13.37 17.61 -1.19
CA ALA A 309 -13.94 18.48 -2.21
C ALA A 309 -15.47 18.49 -2.19
N LEU A 310 -16.10 17.34 -1.95
CA LEU A 310 -17.55 17.24 -1.83
C LEU A 310 -18.06 17.95 -0.57
N ALA A 311 -17.40 17.80 0.57
CA ALA A 311 -17.75 18.53 1.79
C ALA A 311 -17.63 20.06 1.60
N VAL A 312 -16.59 20.54 0.90
CA VAL A 312 -16.45 21.96 0.55
C VAL A 312 -17.60 22.43 -0.34
N LEU A 313 -17.96 21.66 -1.38
CA LEU A 313 -19.06 22.02 -2.29
C LEU A 313 -20.42 22.09 -1.57
N GLU A 314 -20.69 21.13 -0.68
CA GLU A 314 -21.90 21.12 0.15
C GLU A 314 -21.95 22.33 1.10
N ALA A 315 -20.83 22.66 1.75
CA ALA A 315 -20.75 23.84 2.62
C ALA A 315 -20.94 25.16 1.87
N GLN A 316 -20.51 25.23 0.60
CA GLN A 316 -20.76 26.36 -0.31
C GLN A 316 -22.19 26.39 -0.86
N GLY A 317 -23.06 25.46 -0.47
CA GLY A 317 -24.46 25.40 -0.89
C GLY A 317 -24.68 24.86 -2.31
N SER A 318 -23.66 24.22 -2.90
CA SER A 318 -23.75 23.70 -4.25
C SER A 318 -24.41 22.32 -4.26
N LYS A 319 -25.67 22.26 -4.70
CA LYS A 319 -26.47 21.03 -4.71
C LYS A 319 -26.34 20.26 -6.03
N ASP A 320 -26.62 18.96 -5.95
CA ASP A 320 -26.84 18.04 -7.09
C ASP A 320 -25.64 17.82 -8.04
N HIS A 321 -24.42 17.94 -7.51
CA HIS A 321 -23.21 17.68 -8.30
C HIS A 321 -22.90 16.20 -8.48
N ILE A 322 -23.31 15.35 -7.54
CA ILE A 322 -22.98 13.93 -7.53
C ILE A 322 -24.23 13.07 -7.38
N SER A 323 -24.28 11.99 -8.15
CA SER A 323 -25.30 10.96 -8.09
C SER A 323 -24.91 9.82 -7.15
N SER A 324 -23.62 9.51 -7.06
CA SER A 324 -23.09 8.48 -6.17
C SER A 324 -21.60 8.68 -5.90
N LEU A 325 -21.11 8.10 -4.82
CA LEU A 325 -19.70 8.11 -4.42
C LEU A 325 -19.20 6.67 -4.28
N THR A 326 -18.03 6.35 -4.82
CA THR A 326 -17.33 5.08 -4.59
C THR A 326 -15.99 5.41 -3.97
N LEU A 327 -15.68 4.81 -2.82
CA LEU A 327 -14.38 4.94 -2.16
C LEU A 327 -13.70 3.57 -2.14
N LEU A 328 -12.58 3.47 -2.86
CA LEU A 328 -11.78 2.26 -2.98
C LEU A 328 -10.59 2.38 -2.03
N ALA A 329 -10.45 1.46 -1.07
CA ALA A 329 -9.35 1.41 -0.10
C ALA A 329 -8.92 2.81 0.38
N THR A 330 -9.88 3.57 0.94
CA THR A 330 -9.74 4.98 1.30
C THR A 330 -9.97 5.16 2.80
N PHE A 331 -9.16 6.02 3.43
CA PHE A 331 -9.40 6.52 4.77
C PHE A 331 -10.19 7.84 4.72
N LEU A 332 -11.28 7.91 5.50
CA LEU A 332 -11.77 9.18 6.06
C LEU A 332 -11.65 9.21 7.59
N ASP A 333 -11.56 8.05 8.23
CA ASP A 333 -11.17 7.87 9.64
C ASP A 333 -9.76 7.27 9.71
N TYR A 334 -8.80 8.03 10.24
CA TYR A 334 -7.40 7.66 10.41
C TYR A 334 -7.08 7.18 11.84
N SER A 335 -8.07 6.65 12.57
CA SER A 335 -7.87 6.12 13.93
C SER A 335 -6.92 4.92 14.00
N ASP A 336 -6.98 4.02 13.02
CA ASP A 336 -6.01 2.96 12.82
C ASP A 336 -5.43 3.04 11.40
N THR A 337 -4.19 3.54 11.30
CA THR A 337 -3.47 3.70 10.03
C THR A 337 -2.53 2.53 9.74
N GLY A 338 -2.68 1.41 10.46
CA GLY A 338 -1.85 0.23 10.33
C GLY A 338 -0.38 0.51 10.65
N VAL A 339 0.51 -0.20 9.97
CA VAL A 339 1.96 -0.18 10.25
C VAL A 339 2.57 1.22 10.05
N ILE A 340 1.94 2.11 9.26
CA ILE A 340 2.45 3.47 9.05
C ILE A 340 2.47 4.29 10.35
N ASN A 341 1.56 4.01 11.29
CA ASN A 341 1.45 4.73 12.56
C ASN A 341 2.76 4.72 13.38
N VAL A 342 3.60 3.68 13.23
CA VAL A 342 4.87 3.59 13.97
C VAL A 342 5.84 4.72 13.60
N PHE A 343 5.75 5.26 12.38
CA PHE A 343 6.64 6.30 11.87
C PHE A 343 6.15 7.73 12.12
N VAL A 344 4.85 7.92 12.34
CA VAL A 344 4.26 9.26 12.41
C VAL A 344 4.19 9.73 13.85
N ASP A 345 4.88 10.80 14.21
CA ASP A 345 4.72 11.48 15.50
C ASP A 345 4.91 13.00 15.35
N GLU A 346 4.63 13.75 16.40
CA GLU A 346 4.68 15.22 16.38
C GLU A 346 6.08 15.75 16.01
N GLN A 347 7.15 15.07 16.45
CA GLN A 347 8.52 15.46 16.14
C GLN A 347 8.81 15.26 14.64
N PHE A 348 8.43 14.11 14.08
CA PHE A 348 8.57 13.83 12.65
C PHE A 348 7.76 14.81 11.80
N VAL A 349 6.50 15.05 12.13
CA VAL A 349 5.63 15.98 11.40
C VAL A 349 6.19 17.41 11.46
N THR A 350 6.56 17.88 12.65
CA THR A 350 7.17 19.22 12.83
C THR A 350 8.47 19.36 12.05
N GLN A 351 9.30 18.31 12.01
CA GLN A 351 10.53 18.31 11.22
C GLN A 351 10.23 18.44 9.72
N ARG A 352 9.24 17.71 9.19
CA ARG A 352 8.82 17.83 7.79
C ARG A 352 8.25 19.21 7.47
N GLU A 353 7.45 19.76 8.36
CA GLU A 353 6.91 21.11 8.25
C GLU A 353 8.00 22.19 8.16
N ARG A 354 9.07 22.05 8.94
CA ARG A 354 10.23 22.96 8.90
C ARG A 354 11.13 22.75 7.69
N THR A 355 11.26 21.53 7.18
CA THR A 355 12.25 21.19 6.13
C THR A 355 11.69 21.26 4.71
N ILE A 356 10.42 20.94 4.51
CA ILE A 356 9.78 20.97 3.19
C ILE A 356 8.42 21.67 3.19
N GLY A 357 7.76 21.78 4.35
CA GLY A 357 6.41 22.36 4.46
C GLY A 357 6.36 23.89 4.49
N GLY A 358 7.50 24.57 4.55
CA GLY A 358 7.57 26.04 4.61
C GLY A 358 7.25 26.67 5.98
N LYS A 359 7.02 25.89 7.04
CA LYS A 359 6.81 26.43 8.40
C LYS A 359 8.14 26.73 9.08
N GLY A 360 8.66 27.95 8.89
CA GLY A 360 9.93 28.38 9.49
C GLY A 360 11.17 27.84 8.78
N GLY A 361 11.02 27.36 7.54
CA GLY A 361 12.11 26.92 6.67
C GLY A 361 11.68 26.92 5.20
N PRO A 362 12.42 26.25 4.30
CA PRO A 362 12.13 26.30 2.86
C PRO A 362 10.87 25.53 2.49
N VAL A 363 10.29 25.91 1.36
CA VAL A 363 9.25 25.14 0.66
C VAL A 363 9.94 24.16 -0.27
N GLY A 364 9.65 22.87 -0.11
CA GLY A 364 10.29 21.80 -0.86
C GLY A 364 9.29 20.79 -1.43
N LEU A 365 9.84 19.69 -1.94
CA LEU A 365 9.06 18.54 -2.39
C LEU A 365 9.30 17.37 -1.46
N PHE A 366 8.25 16.64 -1.16
CA PHE A 366 8.37 15.26 -0.72
C PHE A 366 8.69 14.39 -1.95
N ARG A 367 9.82 13.69 -1.93
CA ARG A 367 10.30 12.93 -3.09
C ARG A 367 9.64 11.56 -3.13
N GLY A 368 9.17 11.14 -4.30
CA GLY A 368 8.53 9.82 -4.47
C GLY A 368 9.43 8.65 -4.06
N GLN A 369 10.75 8.81 -4.17
CA GLN A 369 11.75 7.84 -3.71
C GLN A 369 11.65 7.58 -2.19
N ASP A 370 11.42 8.62 -1.40
CA ASP A 370 11.26 8.50 0.05
C ASP A 370 10.01 7.67 0.38
N MET A 371 8.93 7.86 -0.40
CA MET A 371 7.68 7.11 -0.27
C MET A 371 7.83 5.63 -0.61
N GLY A 372 8.48 5.32 -1.74
CA GLY A 372 8.75 3.94 -2.16
C GLY A 372 9.57 3.17 -1.12
N ASN A 373 10.53 3.85 -0.49
CA ASN A 373 11.32 3.30 0.61
C ASN A 373 10.45 3.06 1.86
N THR A 374 9.59 4.02 2.25
CA THR A 374 8.67 3.82 3.39
C THR A 374 7.72 2.64 3.15
N PHE A 375 7.08 2.53 1.98
CA PHE A 375 6.18 1.41 1.68
C PHE A 375 6.91 0.06 1.61
N SER A 376 8.14 0.03 1.08
CA SER A 376 8.96 -1.19 1.05
C SER A 376 9.35 -1.67 2.45
N LEU A 377 9.54 -0.74 3.39
CA LEU A 377 9.80 -1.03 4.81
C LEU A 377 8.58 -1.57 5.56
N LEU A 378 7.35 -1.42 5.03
CA LEU A 378 6.13 -1.96 5.64
C LEU A 378 5.96 -3.48 5.44
N ARG A 379 6.65 -4.09 4.45
CA ARG A 379 6.67 -5.56 4.25
C ARG A 379 8.08 -6.04 3.80
N PRO A 380 9.06 -6.06 4.71
CA PRO A 380 10.45 -6.39 4.37
C PRO A 380 10.60 -7.80 3.80
N ASN A 381 9.87 -8.79 4.32
CA ASN A 381 10.00 -10.17 3.88
C ASN A 381 9.47 -10.39 2.45
N GLU A 382 8.33 -9.77 2.10
CA GLU A 382 7.67 -10.00 0.81
C GLU A 382 8.20 -9.11 -0.31
N LEU A 383 8.50 -7.85 0.00
CA LEU A 383 8.87 -6.84 -1.01
C LEU A 383 10.37 -6.59 -1.08
N TRP A 384 11.10 -6.71 0.04
CA TRP A 384 12.52 -6.38 0.07
C TRP A 384 13.40 -7.64 -0.06
N TRP A 385 13.23 -8.63 0.81
CA TRP A 385 14.17 -9.76 0.90
C TRP A 385 14.00 -10.83 -0.17
N ASN A 386 12.78 -11.33 -0.41
CA ASN A 386 12.55 -12.37 -1.44
C ASN A 386 13.03 -11.91 -2.82
N TYR A 387 12.78 -10.65 -3.14
CA TYR A 387 13.18 -10.06 -4.41
C TYR A 387 14.69 -9.86 -4.53
N THR A 388 15.32 -9.34 -3.47
CA THR A 388 16.78 -9.15 -3.38
C THR A 388 17.53 -10.47 -3.57
N VAL A 389 17.01 -11.56 -3.02
CA VAL A 389 17.60 -12.90 -3.15
C VAL A 389 17.58 -13.36 -4.61
N ASP A 390 16.43 -13.35 -5.28
CA ASP A 390 16.34 -13.84 -6.65
C ASP A 390 17.13 -12.94 -7.63
N LYS A 391 17.03 -11.61 -7.48
CA LYS A 391 17.73 -10.67 -8.38
C LYS A 391 19.23 -10.63 -8.16
N TYR A 392 19.68 -10.38 -6.92
CA TYR A 392 21.10 -10.12 -6.65
C TYR A 392 21.89 -11.36 -6.28
N LEU A 393 21.31 -12.32 -5.56
CA LEU A 393 22.04 -13.55 -5.19
C LEU A 393 21.99 -14.61 -6.29
N LYS A 394 20.83 -14.78 -6.94
CA LYS A 394 20.65 -15.77 -8.02
C LYS A 394 20.84 -15.20 -9.42
N GLY A 395 21.02 -13.88 -9.56
CA GLY A 395 21.21 -13.23 -10.87
C GLY A 395 20.04 -13.37 -11.83
N GLN A 396 18.85 -13.62 -11.29
CA GLN A 396 17.67 -13.85 -12.11
C GLN A 396 17.07 -12.52 -12.54
N LYS A 397 16.57 -12.48 -13.78
CA LYS A 397 15.77 -11.34 -14.22
C LYS A 397 14.48 -11.31 -13.36
N PRO A 398 14.14 -10.17 -12.77
CA PRO A 398 12.88 -9.96 -12.06
C PRO A 398 11.67 -10.41 -12.88
N ARG A 399 10.66 -11.00 -12.23
CA ARG A 399 9.39 -11.24 -12.92
C ARG A 399 8.78 -9.90 -13.32
N THR A 400 8.51 -9.74 -14.61
CA THR A 400 7.92 -8.53 -15.20
C THR A 400 6.44 -8.47 -14.84
N LEU A 401 6.13 -7.86 -13.70
CA LEU A 401 4.77 -7.59 -13.26
C LEU A 401 4.46 -6.11 -13.46
N ASP A 402 3.37 -5.84 -14.18
CA ASP A 402 2.83 -4.50 -14.41
C ASP A 402 2.59 -3.72 -13.11
N MET A 403 2.11 -4.38 -12.06
CA MET A 403 1.94 -3.77 -10.72
C MET A 403 3.26 -3.33 -10.08
N LEU A 404 4.35 -4.09 -10.30
CA LEU A 404 5.68 -3.72 -9.77
C LEU A 404 6.29 -2.58 -10.57
N PHE A 405 6.04 -2.53 -11.89
CA PHE A 405 6.41 -1.40 -12.72
C PHE A 405 5.73 -0.12 -12.22
N TRP A 406 4.42 -0.16 -11.97
CA TRP A 406 3.68 0.94 -11.37
C TRP A 406 4.25 1.38 -10.01
N ASN A 407 4.57 0.42 -9.14
CA ASN A 407 5.07 0.73 -7.80
C ASN A 407 6.43 1.49 -7.84
N ASN A 408 7.27 1.18 -8.82
CA ASN A 408 8.58 1.81 -9.01
C ASN A 408 8.52 3.18 -9.72
N ASP A 409 7.35 3.55 -10.23
CA ASP A 409 7.08 4.79 -10.97
C ASP A 409 6.43 5.83 -10.05
N SER A 410 7.21 6.25 -9.05
CA SER A 410 6.77 7.12 -7.95
C SER A 410 6.60 8.57 -8.40
N THR A 411 5.73 9.29 -7.69
CA THR A 411 5.48 10.74 -7.89
C THR A 411 5.97 11.55 -6.69
N ASN A 412 6.42 12.78 -6.95
CA ASN A 412 6.68 13.74 -5.89
C ASN A 412 5.37 14.37 -5.39
N LEU A 413 5.39 14.96 -4.20
CA LEU A 413 4.30 15.80 -3.67
C LEU A 413 4.81 17.16 -3.22
N PRO A 414 4.03 18.24 -3.40
CA PRO A 414 4.32 19.54 -2.79
C PRO A 414 4.43 19.43 -1.27
N GLY A 415 5.48 20.01 -0.69
CA GLY A 415 5.79 19.89 0.73
C GLY A 415 4.66 20.36 1.65
N PRO A 416 4.04 21.54 1.43
CA PRO A 416 2.91 22.01 2.24
C PRO A 416 1.69 21.08 2.17
N MET A 417 1.35 20.58 0.98
CA MET A 417 0.26 19.60 0.80
C MET A 417 0.54 18.31 1.56
N TYR A 418 1.75 17.75 1.45
CA TYR A 418 2.14 16.54 2.18
C TYR A 418 2.12 16.73 3.70
N CYS A 419 2.65 17.85 4.21
CA CYS A 419 2.68 18.13 5.64
C CYS A 419 1.28 18.33 6.21
N TRP A 420 0.41 19.04 5.49
CA TRP A 420 -1.00 19.19 5.86
C TRP A 420 -1.68 17.82 5.94
N TYR A 421 -1.48 16.98 4.92
CA TYR A 421 -2.06 15.64 4.88
C TYR A 421 -1.60 14.82 6.07
N LEU A 422 -0.29 14.76 6.34
CA LEU A 422 0.27 14.00 7.44
C LEU A 422 -0.21 14.50 8.81
N ARG A 423 -0.24 15.81 9.04
CA ARG A 423 -0.67 16.40 10.31
C ARG A 423 -2.15 16.17 10.59
N HIS A 424 -3.01 16.59 9.67
CA HIS A 424 -4.46 16.63 9.92
C HIS A 424 -5.17 15.30 9.70
N THR A 425 -4.50 14.31 9.08
CA THR A 425 -5.05 12.96 8.94
C THR A 425 -4.33 11.95 9.82
N TYR A 426 -3.13 11.52 9.46
CA TYR A 426 -2.40 10.47 10.18
C TYR A 426 -2.05 10.80 11.63
N LEU A 427 -1.74 12.06 11.95
CA LEU A 427 -1.35 12.45 13.31
C LEU A 427 -2.56 12.86 14.18
N GLN A 428 -3.41 13.75 13.68
CA GLN A 428 -4.48 14.38 14.47
C GLN A 428 -5.88 13.84 14.16
N ASN A 429 -6.07 13.20 13.00
CA ASN A 429 -7.37 12.69 12.52
C ASN A 429 -8.50 13.75 12.53
N ASP A 430 -8.16 15.02 12.26
CA ASP A 430 -9.07 16.16 12.30
C ASP A 430 -10.17 16.08 11.24
N LEU A 431 -9.94 15.34 10.16
CA LEU A 431 -10.94 15.15 9.10
C LEU A 431 -12.23 14.50 9.63
N LYS A 432 -12.09 13.61 10.63
CA LYS A 432 -13.21 12.95 11.31
C LYS A 432 -13.97 13.90 12.24
N SER A 433 -13.28 14.82 12.91
CA SER A 433 -13.93 15.68 13.93
C SER A 433 -14.82 16.74 13.31
N GLY A 434 -14.57 17.10 12.05
CA GLY A 434 -15.25 18.17 11.35
C GLY A 434 -14.82 19.56 11.80
N ASP A 435 -13.69 19.70 12.51
CA ASP A 435 -13.15 20.98 12.97
C ASP A 435 -12.19 21.64 11.97
N LEU A 436 -11.87 20.92 10.89
CA LEU A 436 -10.85 21.33 9.95
C LEU A 436 -11.40 22.34 8.93
N GLU A 437 -10.71 23.46 8.76
CA GLU A 437 -10.99 24.42 7.68
C GLU A 437 -10.24 24.03 6.41
N CYS A 438 -10.92 24.15 5.27
CA CYS A 438 -10.37 23.92 3.94
C CYS A 438 -11.14 24.78 2.94
N CYS A 439 -10.43 25.50 2.07
CA CYS A 439 -11.02 26.40 1.08
C CYS A 439 -11.97 27.44 1.70
N GLY A 440 -11.66 27.93 2.91
CA GLY A 440 -12.43 28.94 3.62
C GLY A 440 -13.75 28.45 4.23
N VAL A 441 -13.98 27.14 4.28
CA VAL A 441 -15.17 26.54 4.92
C VAL A 441 -14.75 25.45 5.88
N ARG A 442 -15.57 25.23 6.91
CA ARG A 442 -15.41 24.12 7.84
C ARG A 442 -15.91 22.82 7.19
N LEU A 443 -15.08 21.79 7.22
CA LEU A 443 -15.39 20.50 6.63
C LEU A 443 -16.39 19.73 7.49
N ASP A 444 -17.45 19.22 6.86
CA ASP A 444 -18.41 18.31 7.49
C ASP A 444 -18.78 17.20 6.51
N LEU A 445 -18.16 16.03 6.70
CA LEU A 445 -18.39 14.84 5.86
C LEU A 445 -19.83 14.32 5.96
N SER A 446 -20.54 14.60 7.06
CA SER A 446 -21.94 14.19 7.22
C SER A 446 -22.88 14.90 6.23
N LYS A 447 -22.44 16.00 5.60
CA LYS A 447 -23.21 16.69 4.56
C LYS A 447 -23.23 15.93 3.24
N ILE A 448 -22.33 14.97 3.03
CA ILE A 448 -22.32 14.13 1.84
C ILE A 448 -23.47 13.12 1.93
N LYS A 449 -24.55 13.40 1.18
CA LYS A 449 -25.78 12.59 1.17
C LYS A 449 -25.84 11.56 0.04
N ALA A 450 -24.85 11.57 -0.86
CA ALA A 450 -24.84 10.65 -2.00
C ALA A 450 -24.76 9.19 -1.55
N PRO A 451 -25.51 8.27 -2.18
CA PRO A 451 -25.30 6.84 -1.99
C PRO A 451 -23.83 6.49 -2.18
N THR A 452 -23.26 5.76 -1.23
CA THR A 452 -21.81 5.51 -1.19
C THR A 452 -21.50 4.02 -1.20
N TYR A 453 -20.63 3.61 -2.13
CA TYR A 453 -20.01 2.29 -2.18
C TYR A 453 -18.63 2.34 -1.54
N LEU A 454 -18.38 1.51 -0.54
CA LEU A 454 -17.11 1.43 0.17
C LEU A 454 -16.48 0.06 -0.10
N LEU A 455 -15.21 0.06 -0.49
CA LEU A 455 -14.42 -1.15 -0.64
C LEU A 455 -13.23 -1.13 0.33
N GLY A 456 -13.17 -2.12 1.21
CA GLY A 456 -11.94 -2.52 1.90
C GLY A 456 -11.33 -3.76 1.26
N THR A 457 -10.06 -4.06 1.53
CA THR A 457 -9.46 -5.36 1.18
C THR A 457 -8.91 -6.07 2.41
N GLN A 458 -9.15 -7.38 2.51
CA GLN A 458 -8.96 -8.16 3.75
C GLN A 458 -7.53 -8.12 4.28
N ASP A 459 -6.55 -8.26 3.37
CA ASP A 459 -5.13 -8.30 3.72
C ASP A 459 -4.44 -6.96 3.45
N ASP A 460 -5.22 -5.85 3.42
CA ASP A 460 -4.68 -4.50 3.26
C ASP A 460 -3.93 -4.07 4.51
N HIS A 461 -2.67 -3.68 4.37
CA HIS A 461 -1.85 -3.15 5.47
C HIS A 461 -1.57 -1.66 5.30
N ILE A 462 -1.97 -1.09 4.17
CA ILE A 462 -1.87 0.34 3.89
C ILE A 462 -3.14 1.03 4.38
N VAL A 463 -4.30 0.44 4.06
CA VAL A 463 -5.62 0.89 4.51
C VAL A 463 -6.35 -0.29 5.15
N PRO A 464 -6.11 -0.59 6.44
CA PRO A 464 -6.79 -1.67 7.14
C PRO A 464 -8.31 -1.59 6.92
N TRP A 465 -8.93 -2.72 6.56
CA TRP A 465 -10.32 -2.70 6.11
C TRP A 465 -11.30 -2.22 7.17
N ARG A 466 -10.97 -2.39 8.47
CA ARG A 466 -11.77 -1.85 9.58
C ARG A 466 -11.79 -0.32 9.59
N SER A 467 -10.66 0.31 9.29
CA SER A 467 -10.58 1.77 9.16
C SER A 467 -11.30 2.27 7.90
N ALA A 468 -11.19 1.52 6.78
CA ALA A 468 -12.02 1.79 5.60
C ALA A 468 -13.52 1.66 5.92
N TYR A 469 -13.90 0.65 6.73
CA TYR A 469 -15.28 0.43 7.18
C TYR A 469 -15.79 1.58 8.05
N ASN A 470 -14.98 2.10 8.98
CA ASN A 470 -15.34 3.20 9.87
C ASN A 470 -15.72 4.49 9.12
N THR A 471 -15.31 4.63 7.86
CA THR A 471 -15.79 5.70 6.96
C THR A 471 -17.32 5.71 6.83
N SER A 472 -17.98 4.55 6.92
CA SER A 472 -19.44 4.43 6.90
C SER A 472 -20.14 5.24 7.99
N ASN A 473 -19.47 5.45 9.13
CA ASN A 473 -20.00 6.22 10.27
C ASN A 473 -19.87 7.74 10.10
N LEU A 474 -19.15 8.22 9.07
CA LEU A 474 -18.89 9.64 8.81
C LEU A 474 -19.75 10.24 7.70
N LEU A 475 -20.42 9.40 6.91
CA LEU A 475 -21.20 9.80 5.75
C LEU A 475 -22.69 9.56 6.01
N SER A 476 -23.56 10.45 5.55
CA SER A 476 -25.02 10.34 5.78
C SER A 476 -25.77 9.60 4.66
N GLY A 477 -25.13 9.38 3.51
CA GLY A 477 -25.74 8.65 2.40
C GLY A 477 -25.93 7.16 2.69
N LYS A 478 -26.80 6.49 1.91
CA LYS A 478 -26.95 5.03 2.01
C LYS A 478 -25.62 4.35 1.67
N ILE A 479 -25.09 3.57 2.62
CA ILE A 479 -23.81 2.87 2.48
C ILE A 479 -24.01 1.44 1.95
N ARG A 480 -23.14 1.04 1.03
CA ARG A 480 -22.88 -0.36 0.68
C ARG A 480 -21.40 -0.64 0.92
N PHE A 481 -21.08 -1.45 1.92
CA PHE A 481 -19.71 -1.91 2.15
C PHE A 481 -19.46 -3.29 1.55
N VAL A 482 -18.31 -3.46 0.92
CA VAL A 482 -17.81 -4.72 0.37
C VAL A 482 -16.36 -4.93 0.78
N LEU A 483 -16.02 -6.17 1.11
CA LEU A 483 -14.64 -6.56 1.46
C LEU A 483 -14.08 -7.45 0.36
N GLY A 484 -13.05 -7.00 -0.36
CA GLY A 484 -12.32 -7.81 -1.32
C GLY A 484 -11.27 -8.70 -0.63
N ALA A 485 -11.00 -9.90 -1.14
CA ALA A 485 -9.86 -10.69 -0.68
C ALA A 485 -8.51 -10.12 -1.18
N SER A 486 -7.39 -10.53 -0.55
CA SER A 486 -6.03 -10.06 -0.84
C SER A 486 -5.73 -8.65 -0.31
N GLY A 487 -4.54 -8.12 -0.65
CA GLY A 487 -4.05 -6.83 -0.16
C GLY A 487 -4.36 -5.66 -1.07
N HIS A 488 -3.89 -4.47 -0.68
CA HIS A 488 -4.25 -3.15 -1.25
C HIS A 488 -4.47 -3.14 -2.76
N ILE A 489 -3.45 -3.47 -3.56
CA ILE A 489 -3.56 -3.44 -5.03
C ILE A 489 -4.20 -4.71 -5.59
N ALA A 490 -3.79 -5.89 -5.11
CA ALA A 490 -4.24 -7.16 -5.67
C ALA A 490 -5.71 -7.50 -5.35
N GLY A 491 -6.28 -6.86 -4.34
CA GLY A 491 -7.70 -6.94 -3.99
C GLY A 491 -8.54 -5.92 -4.75
N VAL A 492 -8.06 -4.68 -4.91
CA VAL A 492 -8.76 -3.63 -5.70
C VAL A 492 -8.72 -3.98 -7.19
N ILE A 493 -7.55 -4.32 -7.73
CA ILE A 493 -7.37 -4.70 -9.14
C ILE A 493 -7.58 -6.21 -9.31
N ASN A 494 -8.85 -6.62 -9.31
CA ASN A 494 -9.25 -8.01 -9.51
C ASN A 494 -10.23 -8.11 -10.70
N PRO A 495 -9.76 -8.21 -11.94
CA PRO A 495 -10.65 -8.21 -13.12
C PRO A 495 -11.55 -9.47 -13.16
N PRO A 496 -12.87 -9.33 -13.44
CA PRO A 496 -13.84 -10.43 -13.48
C PRO A 496 -13.45 -11.58 -14.40
N ALA A 497 -12.86 -11.28 -15.57
CA ALA A 497 -12.50 -12.27 -16.58
C ALA A 497 -11.54 -13.37 -16.06
N GLN A 498 -10.75 -13.08 -15.03
CA GLN A 498 -9.84 -14.06 -14.45
C GLN A 498 -10.52 -15.02 -13.46
N ASN A 499 -11.73 -14.70 -13.00
CA ASN A 499 -12.50 -15.45 -12.00
C ASN A 499 -11.67 -15.90 -10.78
N LYS A 500 -10.78 -15.03 -10.31
CA LYS A 500 -9.92 -15.28 -9.16
C LYS A 500 -10.52 -14.71 -7.88
N ARG A 501 -10.12 -15.30 -6.77
CA ARG A 501 -10.42 -14.84 -5.40
C ARG A 501 -11.93 -14.88 -5.09
N HIS A 502 -12.32 -14.05 -4.14
CA HIS A 502 -13.66 -13.92 -3.60
C HIS A 502 -13.77 -12.53 -2.92
N TYR A 503 -14.98 -12.18 -2.53
CA TYR A 503 -15.30 -10.97 -1.78
C TYR A 503 -16.43 -11.27 -0.79
N TRP A 504 -16.66 -10.39 0.17
CA TRP A 504 -17.76 -10.50 1.13
C TRP A 504 -18.72 -9.34 0.95
N THR A 505 -20.01 -9.65 1.08
CA THR A 505 -21.09 -8.66 1.04
C THR A 505 -22.06 -8.87 2.18
N ASN A 506 -22.70 -7.80 2.61
CA ASN A 506 -23.81 -7.85 3.53
C ASN A 506 -24.88 -6.85 3.05
N GLU A 507 -26.15 -7.12 3.35
CA GLU A 507 -27.23 -6.18 3.08
C GLU A 507 -27.26 -5.03 4.10
N GLN A 508 -26.78 -5.30 5.31
CA GLN A 508 -26.69 -4.33 6.40
C GLN A 508 -25.27 -3.81 6.56
N THR A 509 -25.15 -2.62 7.15
CA THR A 509 -23.88 -1.99 7.49
C THR A 509 -23.96 -1.52 8.95
N PRO A 510 -23.90 -2.45 9.93
CA PRO A 510 -23.89 -2.09 11.35
C PRO A 510 -22.69 -1.19 11.68
N ALA A 511 -22.73 -0.42 12.76
CA ALA A 511 -21.64 0.49 13.09
C ALA A 511 -20.30 -0.24 13.39
N ASP A 512 -20.38 -1.47 13.88
CA ASP A 512 -19.24 -2.30 14.24
C ASP A 512 -18.78 -3.18 13.05
N PRO A 513 -17.52 -3.06 12.60
CA PRO A 513 -16.97 -3.87 11.50
C PRO A 513 -16.93 -5.37 11.81
N ASP A 514 -16.73 -5.78 13.06
CA ASP A 514 -16.63 -7.20 13.40
C ASP A 514 -18.01 -7.87 13.31
N ILE A 515 -19.08 -7.18 13.74
CA ILE A 515 -20.47 -7.65 13.52
C ILE A 515 -20.78 -7.75 12.02
N TRP A 516 -20.31 -6.81 11.21
CA TRP A 516 -20.47 -6.88 9.76
C TRP A 516 -19.80 -8.13 9.19
N MET A 517 -18.56 -8.43 9.62
CA MET A 517 -17.80 -9.58 9.14
C MET A 517 -18.44 -10.92 9.54
N GLU A 518 -18.94 -11.04 10.77
CA GLU A 518 -19.63 -12.24 11.26
C GLU A 518 -20.89 -12.58 10.44
N THR A 519 -21.57 -11.56 9.93
CA THR A 519 -22.84 -11.70 9.20
C THR A 519 -22.68 -11.58 7.68
N ALA A 520 -21.45 -11.40 7.18
CA ALA A 520 -21.18 -11.21 5.75
C ALA A 520 -21.17 -12.54 4.97
N GLU A 521 -21.75 -12.51 3.78
CA GLU A 521 -21.77 -13.63 2.85
C GLU A 521 -20.53 -13.58 1.93
N LYS A 522 -19.79 -14.69 1.87
CA LYS A 522 -18.65 -14.86 0.96
C LYS A 522 -19.10 -15.25 -0.44
N LYS A 523 -18.72 -14.45 -1.44
CA LYS A 523 -19.05 -14.64 -2.87
C LYS A 523 -17.80 -14.90 -3.71
N PRO A 524 -17.82 -15.88 -4.63
CA PRO A 524 -16.67 -16.17 -5.48
C PRO A 524 -16.46 -15.08 -6.54
N GLY A 525 -15.21 -14.94 -7.01
CA GLY A 525 -14.86 -14.07 -8.13
C GLY A 525 -14.56 -12.62 -7.72
N SER A 526 -14.82 -11.69 -8.64
CA SER A 526 -14.47 -10.27 -8.49
C SER A 526 -15.61 -9.43 -7.92
N TRP A 527 -15.27 -8.56 -6.97
CA TRP A 527 -16.17 -7.53 -6.45
C TRP A 527 -16.56 -6.47 -7.50
N TRP A 528 -15.84 -6.36 -8.64
CA TRP A 528 -16.20 -5.41 -9.70
C TRP A 528 -17.64 -5.68 -10.16
N ASN A 529 -18.03 -6.94 -10.34
CA ASN A 529 -19.38 -7.33 -10.73
C ASN A 529 -20.45 -6.74 -9.79
N ASP A 530 -20.17 -6.77 -8.49
CA ASP A 530 -21.06 -6.21 -7.46
C ASP A 530 -21.14 -4.69 -7.54
N TRP A 531 -19.98 -4.03 -7.68
CA TRP A 531 -19.89 -2.59 -7.83
C TRP A 531 -20.60 -2.08 -9.07
N PHE A 532 -20.48 -2.74 -10.23
CA PHE A 532 -21.19 -2.35 -11.44
C PHE A 532 -22.70 -2.53 -11.30
N ALA A 533 -23.16 -3.64 -10.72
CA ALA A 533 -24.59 -3.85 -10.45
C ALA A 533 -25.18 -2.76 -9.54
N TRP A 534 -24.38 -2.24 -8.61
CA TRP A 534 -24.74 -1.08 -7.80
C TRP A 534 -24.69 0.23 -8.59
N LEU A 535 -23.60 0.48 -9.34
CA LEU A 535 -23.34 1.72 -10.06
C LEU A 535 -24.39 2.01 -11.12
N VAL A 536 -24.89 0.98 -11.81
CA VAL A 536 -25.95 1.10 -12.84
C VAL A 536 -27.22 1.73 -12.28
N GLN A 537 -27.55 1.50 -11.00
CA GLN A 537 -28.72 2.08 -10.34
C GLN A 537 -28.60 3.61 -10.19
N HIS A 538 -27.40 4.15 -10.33
CA HIS A 538 -27.07 5.56 -10.19
C HIS A 538 -26.60 6.19 -11.51
N ALA A 539 -26.56 5.44 -12.61
CA ALA A 539 -25.99 5.87 -13.88
C ALA A 539 -26.97 6.61 -14.81
N GLY A 540 -28.27 6.57 -14.51
CA GLY A 540 -29.33 7.13 -15.37
C GLY A 540 -29.65 6.21 -16.56
N GLU A 541 -30.42 6.72 -17.53
CA GLU A 541 -30.80 5.94 -18.71
C GLU A 541 -29.62 5.76 -19.68
N GLN A 542 -29.69 4.73 -20.53
CA GLN A 542 -28.72 4.53 -21.61
C GLN A 542 -29.15 5.28 -22.88
N GLY A 543 -28.20 5.97 -23.50
CA GLY A 543 -28.33 6.58 -24.82
C GLY A 543 -27.18 6.17 -25.74
N PRO A 544 -27.16 6.65 -27.01
CA PRO A 544 -26.03 6.44 -27.91
C PRO A 544 -24.72 6.95 -27.30
N ALA A 545 -23.63 6.22 -27.50
CA ALA A 545 -22.33 6.62 -26.99
C ALA A 545 -21.82 7.92 -27.62
N VAL A 546 -21.25 8.81 -26.80
CA VAL A 546 -20.69 10.10 -27.26
C VAL A 546 -19.28 9.85 -27.78
N LYS A 547 -19.13 9.85 -29.11
CA LYS A 547 -17.85 9.55 -29.80
C LYS A 547 -16.88 10.74 -29.85
N GLN A 548 -17.39 11.96 -29.73
CA GLN A 548 -16.56 13.17 -29.73
C GLN A 548 -16.10 13.47 -28.30
N SER A 549 -14.79 13.53 -28.10
CA SER A 549 -14.19 13.98 -26.84
C SER A 549 -14.27 15.51 -26.70
N GLY A 550 -14.43 15.97 -25.47
CA GLY A 550 -14.53 17.39 -25.13
C GLY A 550 -15.86 18.03 -25.54
N ASN A 551 -15.86 19.35 -25.59
CA ASN A 551 -16.95 20.17 -26.12
C ASN A 551 -16.39 21.47 -26.74
N ARG A 552 -17.25 22.47 -27.01
CA ARG A 552 -16.81 23.76 -27.58
C ARG A 552 -15.86 24.53 -26.66
N GLU A 553 -16.04 24.44 -25.35
CA GLU A 553 -15.23 25.13 -24.33
C GLU A 553 -13.96 24.35 -23.99
N TYR A 554 -14.07 23.02 -23.90
CA TYR A 554 -13.02 22.09 -23.51
C TYR A 554 -12.63 21.23 -24.73
N GLN A 555 -11.74 21.77 -25.57
CA GLN A 555 -11.25 21.07 -26.75
C GLN A 555 -10.21 20.01 -26.38
N VAL A 556 -10.02 19.03 -27.27
CA VAL A 556 -8.97 18.02 -27.14
C VAL A 556 -7.59 18.69 -27.23
N ILE A 557 -6.73 18.41 -26.26
CA ILE A 557 -5.36 18.92 -26.16
C ILE A 557 -4.37 17.91 -26.77
N GLU A 558 -4.41 16.66 -26.30
CA GLU A 558 -3.56 15.57 -26.77
C GLU A 558 -4.22 14.21 -26.51
N ALA A 559 -3.69 13.13 -27.08
CA ALA A 559 -4.22 11.78 -26.82
C ALA A 559 -3.83 11.28 -25.42
N ALA A 560 -4.69 10.45 -24.82
CA ALA A 560 -4.35 9.66 -23.65
C ALA A 560 -3.08 8.79 -23.93
N PRO A 561 -2.22 8.55 -22.93
CA PRO A 561 -2.42 8.80 -21.50
C PRO A 561 -2.03 10.23 -21.04
N GLY A 562 -1.73 11.14 -21.98
CA GLY A 562 -1.25 12.49 -21.70
C GLY A 562 0.23 12.54 -21.35
N ARG A 563 0.78 13.75 -21.24
CA ARG A 563 2.20 13.97 -20.94
C ARG A 563 2.53 13.98 -19.45
N TYR A 564 1.58 14.31 -18.57
CA TYR A 564 1.84 14.40 -17.12
C TYR A 564 2.22 13.05 -16.49
N VAL A 565 1.60 11.97 -16.95
CA VAL A 565 1.87 10.62 -16.45
C VAL A 565 3.19 10.03 -16.95
N LYS A 566 3.76 10.59 -18.03
CA LYS A 566 5.02 10.13 -18.61
C LYS A 566 6.24 10.73 -17.91
N GLY A 567 6.06 11.83 -17.17
CA GLY A 567 7.09 12.56 -16.45
C GLY A 567 7.30 12.13 -15.00
#